data_AF-A0A1H8P667-F1
#
_entry.id   AF-A0A1H8P667-F1
#
_cell.length_a   1.000
_cell.length_b   1.000
_cell.length_c   1.000
_cell.angle_alpha   90.00
_cell.angle_beta   90.00
_cell.angle_gamma   90.00
#
_symmetry.space_group_name_H-M   'P 1'
#
loop_
_entity.id
_entity.type
_entity.pdbx_description
1 polymer ?
#
loop_
_entity_poly.entity_id
_entity_poly.type
_entity_poly.pdbx_seq_one_letter_code
_entity_poly.pdbx_strand_id
1 'polypeptide(L)' 'MDAPGSMVARLFDRASGETMIAIAGIPCATVMNAPDVERIIEAVEAELEAFVPPVGLRRFAS' A
#
# COMPACT_ATOMS: atom_id res chain seq x y z
N MET A 1 3.39 25.63 -3.96
CA MET A 1 3.72 24.40 -3.22
C MET A 1 3.45 23.27 -4.19
N ASP A 2 4.50 22.68 -4.76
CA ASP A 2 4.34 21.50 -5.61
C ASP A 2 3.87 20.35 -4.72
N ALA A 3 2.74 19.76 -5.06
CA ALA A 3 2.31 18.58 -4.33
C ALA A 3 3.17 17.37 -4.74
N PRO A 4 3.36 16.42 -3.81
CA PRO A 4 3.97 15.16 -4.16
C PRO A 4 3.18 14.52 -5.31
N GLY A 5 3.87 14.23 -6.42
CA GLY A 5 3.30 13.50 -7.56
C GLY A 5 3.20 11.99 -7.33
N SER A 6 3.63 11.51 -6.15
CA SER A 6 3.58 10.11 -5.77
C SER A 6 3.45 9.94 -4.26
N MET A 7 2.81 8.85 -3.83
CA MET A 7 2.68 8.43 -2.45
C MET A 7 3.37 7.09 -2.17
N VAL A 8 3.53 6.79 -0.88
CA VAL A 8 4.03 5.50 -0.39
C VAL A 8 2.98 4.91 0.54
N ALA A 9 2.51 3.69 0.25
CA ALA A 9 1.65 2.91 1.14
C ALA A 9 2.50 1.87 1.89
N ARG A 10 2.19 1.61 3.16
CA ARG A 10 2.94 0.65 3.99
C ARG A 10 2.01 -0.29 4.71
N LEU A 11 2.29 -1.59 4.62
CA LEU A 11 1.69 -2.59 5.50
C LEU A 11 2.59 -2.77 6.72
N PHE A 12 2.01 -2.70 7.91
CA PHE A 12 2.72 -2.94 9.16
C PHE A 12 2.08 -4.09 9.91
N ASP A 13 2.92 -4.90 10.56
CA ASP A 13 2.44 -5.81 11.59
C ASP A 13 2.06 -4.99 12.83
N ARG A 14 0.81 -5.09 13.25
CA ARG A 14 0.31 -4.34 14.41
C ARG A 14 0.98 -4.78 15.71
N ALA A 15 1.37 -6.05 15.84
CA ALA A 15 1.92 -6.58 17.08
C ALA A 15 3.37 -6.13 17.32
N SER A 16 4.21 -6.19 16.29
CA SER A 16 5.62 -5.79 16.34
C SER A 16 5.88 -4.32 15.98
N GLY A 17 4.96 -3.68 15.24
CA GLY A 17 5.19 -2.36 14.64
C GLY A 17 6.13 -2.39 13.43
N GLU A 18 6.56 -3.57 12.98
CA GLU A 18 7.47 -3.73 11.85
C GLU A 18 6.75 -3.43 10.52
N THR A 19 7.44 -2.72 9.62
CA THR A 19 6.95 -2.56 8.25
C THR A 19 7.21 -3.83 7.46
N MET A 20 6.14 -4.47 7.03
CA MET A 20 6.20 -5.69 6.26
C MET A 20 6.37 -5.44 4.77
N ILE A 21 5.69 -4.40 4.25
CA ILE A 21 5.71 -4.02 2.84
C ILE A 21 5.72 -2.51 2.74
N ALA A 22 6.48 -1.97 1.79
CA ALA A 22 6.39 -0.58 1.37
C ALA A 22 6.15 -0.53 -0.14
N ILE A 23 5.00 0.00 -0.54
CA ILE A 23 4.59 0.20 -1.92
C ILE A 23 4.89 1.66 -2.25
N ALA A 24 5.86 1.89 -3.14
CA ALA A 24 6.31 3.24 -3.51
C ALA A 24 5.89 3.60 -4.93
N GLY A 25 5.91 4.90 -5.25
CA GLY A 25 5.66 5.37 -6.61
C GLY A 25 4.19 5.30 -7.03
N ILE A 26 3.27 5.13 -6.09
CA ILE A 26 1.82 5.17 -6.37
C ILE A 26 1.49 6.59 -6.84
N PRO A 27 1.01 6.78 -8.07
CA PRO A 27 0.68 8.12 -8.58
C PRO A 27 -0.38 8.80 -7.71
N CYS A 28 -0.16 10.06 -7.35
CA CYS A 28 -1.15 10.85 -6.60
C CYS A 28 -1.16 12.30 -7.07
N ALA A 29 -2.29 12.97 -6.90
CA ALA A 29 -2.50 14.37 -7.25
C ALA A 29 -2.97 15.19 -6.03
N THR A 30 -2.79 16.52 -6.10
CA THR A 30 -3.32 17.48 -5.10
C THR A 30 -4.83 17.34 -4.88
N VAL A 31 -5.54 17.05 -5.96
CA VAL A 31 -6.99 16.87 -5.98
C VAL A 31 -7.22 15.49 -6.58
N MET A 32 -7.70 14.55 -5.77
CA MET A 32 -8.04 13.22 -6.22
C MET A 32 -9.53 13.18 -6.58
N ASN A 33 -9.82 12.85 -7.84
CA ASN A 33 -11.16 12.48 -8.27
C ASN A 33 -11.35 10.95 -8.07
N ALA A 34 -12.58 10.46 -8.28
CA ALA A 34 -12.87 9.03 -8.11
C ALA A 34 -11.94 8.10 -8.92
N PRO A 35 -11.64 8.35 -10.22
CA PRO A 35 -10.67 7.56 -10.97
C PRO A 35 -9.26 7.49 -10.37
N ASP A 36 -8.77 8.59 -9.79
CA ASP A 36 -7.45 8.60 -9.16
C ASP A 36 -7.43 7.72 -7.90
N VAL A 37 -8.54 7.72 -7.15
CA VAL A 37 -8.70 6.85 -5.97
C VAL A 37 -8.74 5.39 -6.38
N GLU A 38 -9.48 5.05 -7.44
CA GLU A 38 -9.55 3.68 -7.97
C GLU A 38 -8.16 3.15 -8.36
N ARG A 39 -7.34 3.97 -9.04
CA ARG A 39 -5.96 3.60 -9.39
C ARG A 39 -5.06 3.35 -8.19
N ILE A 40 -5.22 4.16 -7.13
CA ILE A 40 -4.46 3.97 -5.89
C ILE A 40 -4.86 2.63 -5.24
N ILE A 41 -6.16 2.34 -5.20
CA ILE A 41 -6.68 1.07 -4.67
C ILE A 41 -6.13 -0.10 -5.47
N GLU A 42 -6.25 -0.07 -6.80
CA GLU A 42 -5.74 -1.13 -7.68
C GLU A 42 -4.23 -1.34 -7.51
N ALA A 43 -3.45 -0.25 -7.42
CA ALA A 43 -2.00 -0.34 -7.19
C ALA A 43 -1.68 -0.98 -5.85
N VAL A 44 -2.46 -0.69 -4.80
CA VAL A 44 -2.25 -1.32 -3.48
C VAL A 44 -2.69 -2.78 -3.48
N GLU A 45 -3.84 -3.09 -4.07
CA GLU A 45 -4.39 -4.44 -4.13
C GLU A 45 -3.49 -5.38 -4.95
N ALA A 46 -2.97 -4.94 -6.10
CA ALA A 46 -2.07 -5.73 -6.93
C ALA A 46 -0.79 -6.12 -6.18
N GLU A 47 -0.21 -5.19 -5.43
CA GLU A 47 1.01 -5.42 -4.65
C GLU A 47 0.75 -6.32 -3.44
N LEU A 48 -0.43 -6.21 -2.81
CA LEU A 48 -0.85 -7.10 -1.73
C LEU A 48 -1.16 -8.52 -2.23
N GLU A 49 -1.73 -8.68 -3.42
CA GLU A 49 -1.99 -9.99 -4.01
C GLU A 49 -0.69 -10.71 -4.39
N ALA A 50 0.31 -9.96 -4.90
CA ALA A 50 1.63 -10.50 -5.20
C ALA A 50 2.46 -10.83 -3.94
N PHE A 51 2.08 -10.30 -2.78
CA PHE A 51 2.83 -10.47 -1.55
C PHE A 51 2.67 -11.87 -0.95
N VAL A 52 3.79 -12.57 -0.76
CA VAL A 52 3.85 -13.83 -0.03
C VAL A 52 4.27 -13.55 1.41
N PRO A 53 3.37 -13.64 2.40
CA PRO A 53 3.72 -13.36 3.78
C PRO A 53 4.73 -14.40 4.33
N PRO A 54 5.72 -13.95 5.13
CA PRO A 54 6.56 -14.83 5.93
C PRO A 54 5.70 -15.80 6.76
N VAL A 55 6.21 -17.01 7.01
CA VAL A 55 5.47 -18.10 7.68
C VAL A 55 4.81 -17.66 9.00
N GLY A 56 5.41 -16.72 9.75
CA GLY A 56 4.86 -16.19 11.01
C GLY A 56 3.60 -15.34 10.88
N LEU A 57 3.31 -14.80 9.70
CA LEU A 57 2.18 -13.90 9.45
C LEU A 57 0.95 -14.60 8.87
N ARG A 58 1.11 -15.83 8.36
CA ARG A 58 -0.01 -16.65 7.87
C ARG A 58 -1.06 -16.96 8.93
N ARG A 59 -0.73 -16.81 10.22
CA ARG A 59 -1.63 -17.06 11.34
C ARG A 59 -2.69 -15.95 11.53
N PHE A 60 -2.51 -14.78 10.93
CA PHE A 60 -3.45 -13.66 11.01
C PHE A 60 -4.38 -13.54 9.80
N ALA A 61 -4.20 -14.38 8.78
CA ALA A 61 -4.95 -14.35 7.51
C ALA A 61 -6.03 -15.45 7.40
N SER A 62 -6.47 -16.03 8.53
CA SER A 62 -7.49 -17.11 8.59
C SER A 62 -8.88 -16.60 8.93
#